data_AF-A0A939ZZK1-F1
#
_entry.id   AF-A0A939ZZK1-F1
#
_cell.length_a   1.000
_cell.length_b   1.000
_cell.length_c   1.000
_cell.angle_alpha   90.00
_cell.angle_beta   90.00
_cell.angle_gamma   90.00
#
_symmetry.space_group_name_H-M   'P 1'
#
loop_
_entity.id
_entity.type
_entity.pdbx_description
1 polymer ?
#
loop_
_entity_poly.entity_id
_entity_poly.type
_entity_poly.pdbx_seq_one_letter_code
_entity_poly.pdbx_strand_id
1 'polypeptide(L)'
;MEIFKFALGARFDLLKNEVTDDDVRMLLSELASALSTRDVEDLHIYSGVCRLDARDSGGVCTFVFMNGNLGKMRRLYKLIDCDAKLHALLDTREPFIQNNIIRDFEGMEYIGVVQKDGSLTGGSGRDIRFPLKAEARTKYSPSNTIILAPNSFKGTIPAFEAVRRLSAAIRKRLPMTSVVAIPAADGGDGTLEAFESCILTRRRTASVTGPYGQKINADYLIADGVKAIIESAKASGLALCGGMELDPKTASSCGTGELILRAAHEGAREIFVCLGGSATNDSGIGMARALGCRFYDDEMNEITDAADMARIKTISAEGIDPLVRGAKFTVVCDVTNPLTGNNGATYIFGPQKGASAEDLELLEHGMQNMGKLLDAFSGRSVCLENGAGAAGGMGAMLMAVFSAIYMSGAEAVLSISEFDRKLRNCSIVVTGEGMIDATSLDGKLVGAVIEHAEKQNVPVAIIAGCKGEGAGSVEKRAVFTVYAENGNDHYARFDDAAERLTELIANYL
;
A
#
# COMPACT_ATOMS: atom_id res chain seq x y z
N MET A 1 -30.55 1.40 19.18
CA MET A 1 -30.79 0.48 18.05
C MET A 1 -30.68 -0.93 18.60
N GLU A 2 -31.68 -1.80 18.43
CA GLU A 2 -31.59 -3.19 18.89
C GLU A 2 -30.61 -3.97 17.99
N ILE A 3 -29.58 -4.57 18.59
CA ILE A 3 -28.54 -5.31 17.87
C ILE A 3 -29.00 -6.76 17.69
N PHE A 4 -29.33 -7.16 16.46
CA PHE A 4 -29.62 -8.55 16.11
C PHE A 4 -28.31 -9.36 15.94
N LYS A 5 -28.31 -10.63 16.34
CA LYS A 5 -27.11 -11.51 16.46
C LYS A 5 -26.28 -11.73 15.18
N PHE A 6 -26.76 -11.36 13.99
CA PHE A 6 -26.04 -11.54 12.72
C PHE A 6 -26.36 -10.39 11.76
N ALA A 7 -25.31 -9.78 11.21
CA ALA A 7 -25.40 -8.75 10.17
C ALA A 7 -24.48 -9.10 8.99
N LEU A 8 -24.88 -8.70 7.78
CA LEU A 8 -24.04 -8.71 6.59
C LEU A 8 -23.75 -7.27 6.18
N GLY A 9 -22.48 -6.90 6.12
CA GLY A 9 -22.03 -5.63 5.53
C GLY A 9 -21.59 -5.85 4.08
N ALA A 10 -22.17 -5.11 3.13
CA ALA A 10 -21.73 -5.02 1.75
C ALA A 10 -21.16 -3.62 1.49
N ARG A 11 -19.88 -3.55 1.13
CA ARG A 11 -19.17 -2.30 0.89
C ARG A 11 -18.99 -2.09 -0.59
N PHE A 12 -19.36 -0.91 -1.07
CA PHE A 12 -19.25 -0.53 -2.47
C PHE A 12 -18.32 0.68 -2.59
N ASP A 13 -17.25 0.53 -3.36
CA ASP A 13 -16.32 1.61 -3.63
C ASP A 13 -16.73 2.33 -4.91
N LEU A 14 -17.27 3.54 -4.74
CA LEU A 14 -17.68 4.39 -5.86
C LEU A 14 -16.50 5.11 -6.50
N LEU A 15 -15.30 5.03 -5.92
CA LEU A 15 -14.09 5.70 -6.37
C LEU A 15 -14.33 7.22 -6.48
N LYS A 16 -14.96 7.78 -5.45
CA LYS A 16 -15.23 9.22 -5.28
C LYS A 16 -14.73 9.66 -3.90
N ASN A 17 -14.65 10.97 -3.68
CA ASN A 17 -14.25 11.49 -2.36
C ASN A 17 -15.40 11.42 -1.34
N GLU A 18 -16.65 11.53 -1.80
CA GLU A 18 -17.86 11.54 -0.98
C GLU A 18 -18.98 10.74 -1.68
N VAL A 19 -19.78 10.04 -0.88
CA VAL A 19 -21.03 9.38 -1.28
C VAL A 19 -22.16 10.39 -1.16
N THR A 20 -22.88 10.62 -2.25
CA THR A 20 -24.10 11.43 -2.25
C THR A 20 -25.35 10.57 -2.04
N ASP A 21 -26.48 11.18 -1.69
CA ASP A 21 -27.76 10.46 -1.59
C ASP A 21 -28.17 9.78 -2.91
N ASP A 22 -27.84 10.40 -4.05
CA ASP A 22 -28.08 9.83 -5.37
C ASP A 22 -27.24 8.57 -5.61
N ASP A 23 -26.01 8.55 -5.11
CA ASP A 23 -25.16 7.37 -5.17
C ASP A 23 -25.71 6.22 -4.31
N VAL A 24 -26.22 6.52 -3.11
CA VAL A 24 -26.89 5.54 -2.24
C VAL A 24 -28.12 4.97 -2.95
N ARG A 25 -28.94 5.82 -3.57
CA ARG A 25 -30.12 5.40 -4.34
C ARG A 25 -29.75 4.52 -5.53
N MET A 26 -28.71 4.90 -6.29
CA MET A 26 -28.20 4.10 -7.40
C MET A 26 -27.75 2.72 -6.91
N LEU A 27 -26.93 2.64 -5.87
CA LEU A 27 -26.47 1.36 -5.31
C LEU A 27 -27.63 0.51 -4.76
N LEU A 28 -28.59 1.14 -4.09
CA LEU A 28 -29.78 0.45 -3.60
C LEU A 28 -30.65 -0.08 -4.76
N SER A 29 -30.72 0.64 -5.88
CA SER A 29 -31.38 0.19 -7.11
C SER A 29 -30.67 -1.01 -7.74
N GLU A 30 -29.33 -1.00 -7.81
CA GLU A 30 -28.55 -2.15 -8.28
C GLU A 30 -28.69 -3.37 -7.36
N LEU A 31 -28.70 -3.16 -6.03
CA LEU A 31 -29.00 -4.22 -5.06
C LEU A 31 -30.42 -4.77 -5.27
N ALA A 32 -31.40 -3.90 -5.49
CA ALA A 32 -32.79 -4.31 -5.71
C ALA A 32 -32.98 -5.08 -7.02
N SER A 33 -32.25 -4.75 -8.09
CA SER A 33 -32.33 -5.49 -9.35
C SER A 33 -31.76 -6.92 -9.23
N ALA A 34 -30.68 -7.07 -8.46
CA ALA A 34 -29.97 -8.34 -8.29
C ALA A 34 -30.59 -9.30 -7.25
N LEU A 35 -31.34 -8.77 -6.28
CA LEU A 35 -31.90 -9.50 -5.14
C LEU A 35 -33.42 -9.63 -5.24
N SER A 36 -33.96 -10.82 -4.95
CA SER A 36 -35.41 -11.01 -4.89
C SER A 36 -35.97 -10.64 -3.53
N THR A 37 -37.26 -10.33 -3.43
CA THR A 37 -37.95 -10.10 -2.16
C THR A 37 -37.68 -11.23 -1.15
N ARG A 38 -37.66 -12.50 -1.59
CA ARG A 38 -37.38 -13.64 -0.69
C ARG A 38 -35.96 -13.63 -0.11
N ASP A 39 -35.00 -13.06 -0.83
CA ASP A 39 -33.61 -12.98 -0.37
C ASP A 39 -33.47 -11.98 0.79
N VAL A 40 -34.29 -10.93 0.81
CA VAL A 40 -34.18 -9.79 1.73
C VAL A 40 -35.42 -9.49 2.59
N GLU A 41 -36.50 -10.26 2.47
CA GLU A 41 -37.73 -10.05 3.27
C GLU A 41 -37.44 -10.05 4.78
N ASP A 42 -38.13 -9.19 5.53
CA ASP A 42 -37.96 -8.99 6.98
C ASP A 42 -36.55 -8.50 7.41
N LEU A 43 -35.64 -8.26 6.46
CA LEU A 43 -34.34 -7.69 6.78
C LEU A 43 -34.47 -6.17 6.94
N HIS A 44 -33.79 -5.66 7.96
CA HIS A 44 -33.59 -4.24 8.15
C HIS A 44 -32.35 -3.82 7.35
N ILE A 45 -32.49 -2.80 6.52
CA ILE A 45 -31.41 -2.26 5.70
C ILE A 45 -31.00 -0.90 6.26
N TYR A 46 -29.70 -0.73 6.41
CA TYR A 46 -29.06 0.53 6.75
C TYR A 46 -28.04 0.84 5.67
N SER A 47 -27.82 2.12 5.40
CA SER A 47 -26.74 2.54 4.51
C SER A 47 -26.02 3.75 5.06
N GLY A 48 -24.75 3.88 4.72
CA GLY A 48 -24.00 5.09 5.01
C GLY A 48 -22.52 4.90 4.77
N VAL A 49 -21.77 5.96 5.00
CA VAL A 49 -20.31 5.93 5.01
C VAL A 49 -19.87 5.38 6.36
N CYS A 50 -19.87 4.05 6.49
CA CYS A 50 -19.38 3.40 7.69
C CYS A 50 -17.87 3.32 7.63
N ARG A 51 -17.20 4.12 8.45
CA ARG A 51 -15.75 4.07 8.59
C ARG A 51 -15.35 2.94 9.53
N LEU A 52 -15.16 1.75 8.97
CA LEU A 52 -14.66 0.58 9.70
C LEU A 52 -13.17 0.69 10.03
N ASP A 53 -12.47 1.61 9.36
CA ASP A 53 -11.09 1.98 9.65
C ASP A 53 -10.89 3.48 9.34
N ALA A 54 -9.80 4.08 9.83
CA ALA A 54 -9.48 5.50 9.62
C ALA A 54 -9.34 5.92 8.12
N ARG A 55 -9.46 4.94 7.21
CA ARG A 55 -9.21 4.98 5.77
C ARG A 55 -10.44 4.85 4.89
N ASP A 56 -11.62 4.71 5.46
CA ASP A 56 -12.82 4.71 4.63
C ASP A 56 -13.00 6.13 4.08
N SER A 57 -12.56 6.30 2.83
CA SER A 57 -12.80 7.50 2.03
C SER A 57 -14.30 7.78 2.07
N GLY A 58 -14.69 9.05 2.03
CA GLY A 58 -16.10 9.41 1.98
C GLY A 58 -16.86 8.75 0.82
N GLY A 59 -16.17 8.20 -0.19
CA GLY A 59 -16.72 7.48 -1.35
C GLY A 59 -17.07 5.99 -1.17
N VAL A 60 -16.83 5.38 -0.01
CA VAL A 60 -17.26 3.99 0.24
C VAL A 60 -18.63 3.98 0.91
N CYS A 61 -19.63 3.44 0.20
CA CYS A 61 -20.96 3.25 0.75
C CYS A 61 -21.09 1.82 1.31
N THR A 62 -21.54 1.71 2.55
CA THR A 62 -21.79 0.41 3.19
C THR A 62 -23.28 0.20 3.34
N PHE A 63 -23.79 -0.92 2.84
CA PHE A 63 -25.13 -1.43 3.17
C PHE A 63 -25.02 -2.51 4.23
N VAL A 64 -25.80 -2.39 5.30
CA VAL A 64 -25.91 -3.39 6.36
C VAL A 64 -27.28 -4.02 6.37
N PHE A 65 -27.31 -5.33 6.23
CA PHE A 65 -28.52 -6.15 6.32
C PHE A 65 -28.57 -6.84 7.68
N MET A 66 -29.66 -6.65 8.42
CA MET A 66 -29.87 -7.21 9.77
C MET A 66 -31.17 -8.00 9.87
N ASN A 67 -31.37 -8.68 11.01
CA ASN A 67 -32.56 -9.48 11.34
C ASN A 67 -32.70 -10.81 10.55
N GLY A 68 -31.62 -11.27 9.90
CA GLY A 68 -31.57 -12.58 9.26
C GLY A 68 -30.83 -13.63 10.09
N ASN A 69 -31.16 -14.91 9.89
CA ASN A 69 -30.34 -16.00 10.41
C ASN A 69 -29.05 -16.20 9.57
N LEU A 70 -28.09 -16.94 10.12
CA LEU A 70 -26.78 -17.19 9.47
C LEU A 70 -26.91 -17.78 8.05
N GLY A 71 -27.88 -18.68 7.83
CA GLY A 71 -28.11 -19.28 6.51
C GLY A 71 -28.56 -18.26 5.47
N LYS A 72 -29.49 -17.37 5.86
CA LYS A 72 -29.97 -16.27 5.02
C LYS A 72 -28.83 -15.29 4.69
N MET A 73 -28.00 -14.92 5.67
CA MET A 73 -26.85 -14.02 5.47
C MET A 73 -25.78 -14.63 4.55
N ARG A 74 -25.46 -15.92 4.71
CA ARG A 74 -24.53 -16.63 3.81
C ARG A 74 -25.04 -16.71 2.38
N ARG A 75 -26.35 -16.90 2.21
CA ARG A 75 -26.96 -16.89 0.89
C ARG A 75 -26.86 -15.49 0.28
N LEU A 76 -27.24 -14.46 1.02
CA LEU A 76 -27.19 -13.07 0.57
C LEU A 76 -25.76 -12.65 0.17
N TYR A 77 -24.75 -13.01 0.96
CA TYR A 77 -23.33 -12.84 0.61
C TYR A 77 -23.02 -13.39 -0.79
N LYS A 78 -23.35 -14.67 -1.04
CA LYS A 78 -23.09 -15.31 -2.34
C LYS A 78 -23.85 -14.65 -3.48
N LEU A 79 -25.04 -14.14 -3.22
CA LEU A 79 -25.84 -13.46 -4.24
C LEU A 79 -25.22 -12.14 -4.67
N ILE A 80 -24.74 -11.35 -3.71
CA ILE A 80 -24.06 -10.07 -3.97
C ILE A 80 -22.72 -10.34 -4.66
N ASP A 81 -21.95 -11.30 -4.15
CA ASP A 81 -20.61 -11.61 -4.68
C ASP A 81 -20.63 -12.22 -6.09
N CYS A 82 -21.62 -13.04 -6.43
CA CYS A 82 -21.70 -13.68 -7.74
C CYS A 82 -22.40 -12.83 -8.83
N ASP A 83 -23.02 -11.71 -8.48
CA ASP A 83 -23.65 -10.82 -9.46
C ASP A 83 -22.60 -9.89 -10.06
N ALA A 84 -22.40 -9.94 -11.37
CA ALA A 84 -21.31 -9.21 -12.01
C ALA A 84 -21.42 -7.67 -11.86
N LYS A 85 -22.62 -7.09 -11.77
CA LYS A 85 -22.78 -5.64 -11.57
C LYS A 85 -22.38 -5.24 -10.17
N LEU A 86 -22.90 -5.98 -9.18
CA LEU A 86 -22.58 -5.73 -7.78
C LEU A 86 -21.11 -5.98 -7.50
N HIS A 87 -20.56 -7.10 -8.00
CA HIS A 87 -19.16 -7.46 -7.83
C HIS A 87 -18.19 -6.43 -8.42
N ALA A 88 -18.55 -5.79 -9.55
CA ALA A 88 -17.76 -4.72 -10.15
C ALA A 88 -17.67 -3.44 -9.29
N LEU A 89 -18.63 -3.27 -8.37
CA LEU A 89 -18.70 -2.13 -7.46
C LEU A 89 -18.22 -2.46 -6.04
N LEU A 90 -18.00 -3.75 -5.71
CA LEU A 90 -17.55 -4.15 -4.39
C LEU A 90 -16.18 -3.55 -4.08
N ASP A 91 -16.08 -2.95 -2.89
CA ASP A 91 -14.78 -2.68 -2.29
C ASP A 91 -14.07 -4.03 -2.06
N THR A 92 -12.77 -4.10 -2.32
CA THR A 92 -11.93 -5.32 -2.27
C THR A 92 -11.93 -6.04 -0.91
N ARG A 93 -12.61 -5.49 0.09
CA ARG A 93 -12.93 -6.08 1.39
C ARG A 93 -14.22 -6.89 1.26
N GLU A 94 -14.10 -8.20 1.06
CA GLU A 94 -15.23 -9.13 0.90
C GLU A 94 -16.41 -8.81 1.86
N PRO A 95 -17.67 -8.91 1.42
CA PRO A 95 -18.81 -8.66 2.30
C PRO A 95 -18.74 -9.59 3.52
N PHE A 96 -18.70 -9.04 4.73
CA PHE A 96 -18.44 -9.85 5.92
C PHE A 96 -19.73 -10.14 6.69
N ILE A 97 -19.87 -11.39 7.14
CA ILE A 97 -20.92 -11.77 8.09
C ILE A 97 -20.34 -11.57 9.48
N GLN A 98 -20.88 -10.62 10.24
CA GLN A 98 -20.34 -10.24 11.54
C GLN A 98 -21.25 -10.51 12.73
N ASN A 99 -20.59 -10.82 13.84
CA ASN A 99 -21.08 -10.63 15.19
C ASN A 99 -20.02 -9.74 15.88
N ASN A 100 -20.37 -8.51 16.26
CA ASN A 100 -19.61 -7.61 17.14
C ASN A 100 -18.34 -6.84 16.62
N ILE A 101 -18.18 -6.50 15.33
CA ILE A 101 -17.12 -5.54 14.91
C ILE A 101 -17.59 -4.24 14.22
N ILE A 102 -18.86 -4.12 13.81
CA ILE A 102 -19.47 -2.79 13.62
C ILE A 102 -19.74 -2.22 15.03
N ARG A 103 -18.73 -1.55 15.59
CA ARG A 103 -18.78 -0.98 16.94
C ARG A 103 -19.50 0.37 16.96
N ASP A 104 -19.57 1.05 15.81
CA ASP A 104 -20.26 2.33 15.63
C ASP A 104 -21.15 2.29 14.39
N PHE A 105 -22.47 2.29 14.62
CA PHE A 105 -23.48 2.59 13.60
C PHE A 105 -23.73 4.10 13.47
N GLU A 106 -22.88 4.92 14.11
CA GLU A 106 -22.95 6.37 14.00
C GLU A 106 -22.80 6.79 12.53
N GLY A 107 -23.78 7.54 12.03
CA GLY A 107 -23.81 8.01 10.63
C GLY A 107 -24.48 7.07 9.62
N MET A 108 -24.99 5.90 10.02
CA MET A 108 -25.84 5.10 9.13
C MET A 108 -27.29 5.57 9.13
N GLU A 109 -27.83 5.78 7.94
CA GLU A 109 -29.24 6.05 7.72
C GLU A 109 -30.03 4.73 7.68
N TYR A 110 -31.22 4.73 8.29
CA TYR A 110 -32.14 3.62 8.20
C TYR A 110 -32.94 3.68 6.89
N ILE A 111 -32.67 2.74 5.99
CA ILE A 111 -33.30 2.67 4.67
C ILE A 111 -34.71 2.08 4.77
N GLY A 112 -34.88 1.09 5.63
CA GLY A 112 -36.19 0.50 5.94
C GLY A 112 -36.13 -0.99 6.19
N VAL A 113 -37.30 -1.57 6.46
CA VAL A 113 -37.51 -3.01 6.50
C VAL A 113 -38.22 -3.45 5.23
N VAL A 114 -37.74 -4.53 4.62
CA VAL A 114 -38.31 -5.09 3.40
C VAL A 114 -39.57 -5.90 3.73
N GLN A 115 -40.70 -5.50 3.17
CA GLN A 115 -41.97 -6.19 3.30
C GLN A 115 -42.10 -7.37 2.33
N LYS A 116 -43.05 -8.27 2.58
CA LYS A 116 -43.33 -9.44 1.71
C LYS A 116 -43.73 -9.09 0.28
N ASP A 117 -44.21 -7.87 0.05
CA ASP A 117 -44.53 -7.35 -1.28
C ASP A 117 -43.33 -6.66 -1.96
N GLY A 118 -42.17 -6.64 -1.31
CA GLY A 118 -40.92 -6.06 -1.78
C GLY A 118 -40.75 -4.57 -1.45
N SER A 119 -41.74 -3.91 -0.86
CA SER A 119 -41.64 -2.50 -0.50
C SER A 119 -40.74 -2.28 0.72
N LEU A 120 -40.08 -1.12 0.79
CA LEU A 120 -39.35 -0.67 1.97
C LEU A 120 -40.22 0.25 2.82
N THR A 121 -40.32 -0.04 4.11
CA THR A 121 -41.12 0.76 5.05
C THR A 121 -40.29 1.26 6.23
N GLY A 122 -40.66 2.43 6.78
CA GLY A 122 -40.11 2.96 8.03
C GLY A 122 -38.78 3.71 7.90
N GLY A 123 -38.15 3.73 6.72
CA GLY A 123 -36.89 4.43 6.47
C GLY A 123 -36.94 5.38 5.26
N SER A 124 -35.78 5.77 4.74
CA SER A 124 -35.62 6.72 3.62
C SER A 124 -35.76 6.10 2.21
N GLY A 125 -35.57 4.79 2.05
CA GLY A 125 -35.60 4.11 0.73
C GLY A 125 -36.99 3.71 0.23
N ARG A 126 -38.05 4.43 0.61
CA ARG A 126 -39.46 4.06 0.35
C ARG A 126 -39.84 4.03 -1.14
N ASP A 127 -39.04 4.69 -1.96
CA ASP A 127 -39.18 4.77 -3.41
C ASP A 127 -38.58 3.57 -4.15
N ILE A 128 -37.79 2.73 -3.48
CA ILE A 128 -37.20 1.51 -4.07
C ILE A 128 -37.99 0.27 -3.64
N ARG A 129 -38.17 -0.65 -4.59
CA ARG A 129 -38.88 -1.92 -4.39
C ARG A 129 -38.02 -3.09 -4.85
N PHE A 130 -37.87 -4.09 -3.99
CA PHE A 130 -37.27 -5.37 -4.37
C PHE A 130 -38.27 -6.20 -5.18
N PRO A 131 -37.91 -6.73 -6.35
CA PRO A 131 -38.80 -7.49 -7.19
C PRO A 131 -39.05 -8.89 -6.61
N LEU A 132 -40.26 -9.42 -6.84
CA LEU A 132 -40.63 -10.78 -6.40
C LEU A 132 -39.73 -11.86 -7.01
N LYS A 133 -39.18 -11.59 -8.21
CA LYS A 133 -38.17 -12.38 -8.90
C LYS A 133 -37.06 -11.43 -9.32
N ALA A 134 -35.82 -11.72 -8.92
CA ALA A 134 -34.66 -10.95 -9.36
C ALA A 134 -34.53 -10.97 -10.88
N GLU A 135 -33.89 -9.94 -11.44
CA GLU A 135 -33.56 -9.90 -12.87
C GLU A 135 -32.67 -11.08 -13.27
N ALA A 136 -32.59 -11.37 -14.57
CA ALA A 136 -31.69 -12.40 -15.08
C ALA A 136 -30.24 -12.02 -14.74
N ARG A 137 -29.63 -12.79 -13.83
CA ARG A 137 -28.28 -12.49 -13.35
C ARG A 137 -27.25 -12.79 -14.42
N THR A 138 -26.36 -11.83 -14.65
CA THR A 138 -25.08 -12.10 -15.29
C THR A 138 -24.13 -12.62 -14.21
N LYS A 139 -23.74 -13.89 -14.31
CA LYS A 139 -22.76 -14.44 -13.38
C LYS A 139 -21.44 -13.71 -13.54
N TYR A 140 -20.84 -13.32 -12.43
CA TYR A 140 -19.44 -12.91 -12.41
C TYR A 140 -18.58 -14.01 -13.02
N SER A 141 -17.82 -13.65 -14.06
CA SER A 141 -16.74 -14.45 -14.57
C SER A 141 -15.44 -13.81 -14.09
N PRO A 142 -14.51 -14.57 -13.50
CA PRO A 142 -13.18 -14.05 -13.17
C PRO A 142 -12.48 -13.48 -14.42
N SER A 143 -12.85 -13.90 -15.64
CA SER A 143 -12.35 -13.32 -16.89
C SER A 143 -12.83 -11.89 -17.19
N ASN A 144 -13.47 -11.19 -16.24
CA ASN A 144 -13.96 -9.82 -16.38
C ASN A 144 -13.26 -8.87 -15.40
N THR A 145 -11.99 -9.09 -15.10
CA THR A 145 -11.23 -8.26 -14.16
C THR A 145 -10.14 -7.49 -14.89
N ILE A 146 -10.11 -6.18 -14.69
CA ILE A 146 -9.01 -5.31 -15.09
C ILE A 146 -8.26 -4.91 -13.82
N ILE A 147 -6.94 -5.13 -13.79
CA ILE A 147 -6.10 -4.62 -12.71
C ILE A 147 -5.52 -3.27 -13.14
N LEU A 148 -5.65 -2.25 -12.30
CA LEU A 148 -5.02 -0.94 -12.48
C LEU A 148 -3.84 -0.83 -11.52
N ALA A 149 -2.63 -0.84 -12.05
CA ALA A 149 -1.39 -0.69 -11.29
C ALA A 149 -0.53 0.48 -11.79
N PRO A 150 -1.02 1.74 -11.78
CA PRO A 150 -0.22 2.89 -12.19
C PRO A 150 0.69 3.39 -11.06
N ASN A 151 1.79 4.02 -11.45
CA ASN A 151 2.57 4.90 -10.58
C ASN A 151 1.97 6.32 -10.61
N SER A 152 2.47 7.20 -9.75
CA SER A 152 2.23 8.63 -9.86
C SER A 152 2.79 9.21 -11.16
N PHE A 153 2.04 10.14 -11.74
CA PHE A 153 2.47 10.92 -12.89
C PHE A 153 3.17 12.15 -12.32
N LYS A 154 4.49 12.04 -12.09
CA LYS A 154 5.31 12.99 -11.33
C LYS A 154 4.96 14.45 -11.65
N GLY A 155 4.68 15.23 -10.61
CA GLY A 155 4.32 16.65 -10.70
C GLY A 155 2.90 16.95 -11.17
N THR A 156 2.06 15.94 -11.43
CA THR A 156 0.70 16.13 -11.97
C THR A 156 -0.35 15.30 -11.25
N ILE A 157 -0.45 13.99 -11.53
CA ILE A 157 -1.55 13.12 -11.08
C ILE A 157 -1.02 12.07 -10.10
N PRO A 158 -1.48 12.07 -8.84
CA PRO A 158 -1.17 11.00 -7.90
C PRO A 158 -1.68 9.64 -8.37
N ALA A 159 -1.04 8.54 -7.95
CA ALA A 159 -1.42 7.19 -8.37
C ALA A 159 -2.89 6.84 -8.05
N PHE A 160 -3.39 7.23 -6.87
CA PHE A 160 -4.80 7.02 -6.50
C PHE A 160 -5.77 7.74 -7.45
N GLU A 161 -5.40 8.94 -7.90
CA GLU A 161 -6.23 9.78 -8.76
C GLU A 161 -6.22 9.25 -10.19
N ALA A 162 -5.08 8.70 -10.64
CA ALA A 162 -4.98 7.97 -11.90
C ALA A 162 -5.89 6.74 -11.91
N VAL A 163 -5.85 5.92 -10.85
CA VAL A 163 -6.77 4.78 -10.65
C VAL A 163 -8.21 5.23 -10.71
N ARG A 164 -8.57 6.30 -9.99
CA ARG A 164 -9.93 6.83 -9.93
C ARG A 164 -10.48 7.16 -11.32
N ARG A 165 -9.69 7.89 -12.11
CA ARG A 165 -10.06 8.34 -13.46
C ARG A 165 -10.13 7.20 -14.46
N LEU A 166 -9.15 6.28 -14.44
CA LEU A 166 -9.17 5.06 -15.25
C LEU A 166 -10.40 4.20 -14.93
N SER A 167 -10.72 4.04 -13.65
CA SER A 167 -11.88 3.26 -13.21
C SER A 167 -13.19 3.90 -13.66
N ALA A 168 -13.31 5.23 -13.63
CA ALA A 168 -14.48 5.93 -14.14
C ALA A 168 -14.66 5.72 -15.65
N ALA A 169 -13.57 5.80 -16.43
CA ALA A 169 -13.59 5.52 -17.86
C ALA A 169 -14.00 4.05 -18.14
N ILE A 170 -13.41 3.09 -17.42
CA ILE A 170 -13.73 1.66 -17.53
C ILE A 170 -15.20 1.41 -17.19
N ARG A 171 -15.70 1.91 -16.05
CA ARG A 171 -17.10 1.68 -15.63
C ARG A 171 -18.11 2.26 -16.62
N LYS A 172 -17.79 3.39 -17.26
CA LYS A 172 -18.65 4.02 -18.28
C LYS A 172 -18.83 3.14 -19.51
N ARG A 173 -17.79 2.40 -19.93
CA ARG A 173 -17.79 1.61 -21.17
C ARG A 173 -17.96 0.10 -20.95
N LEU A 174 -17.48 -0.40 -19.82
CA LEU A 174 -17.46 -1.80 -19.40
C LEU A 174 -18.08 -1.92 -17.98
N PRO A 175 -19.38 -1.65 -17.81
CA PRO A 175 -20.03 -1.56 -16.49
C PRO A 175 -20.06 -2.88 -15.71
N MET A 176 -19.82 -4.01 -16.38
CA MET A 176 -19.81 -5.36 -15.79
C MET A 176 -18.40 -5.83 -15.40
N THR A 177 -17.38 -4.99 -15.60
CA THR A 177 -15.98 -5.33 -15.38
C THR A 177 -15.56 -4.96 -13.97
N SER A 178 -15.00 -5.93 -13.25
CA SER A 178 -14.37 -5.69 -11.95
C SER A 178 -13.05 -4.94 -12.13
N VAL A 179 -12.84 -3.93 -11.31
CA VAL A 179 -11.61 -3.15 -11.31
C VAL A 179 -10.88 -3.40 -9.99
N VAL A 180 -9.65 -3.89 -10.09
CA VAL A 180 -8.77 -4.09 -8.94
C VAL A 180 -7.70 -3.02 -8.97
N ALA A 181 -7.70 -2.15 -7.97
CA ALA A 181 -6.76 -1.04 -7.84
C ALA A 181 -5.50 -1.43 -7.05
N ILE A 182 -4.32 -1.12 -7.60
CA ILE A 182 -3.01 -1.26 -6.96
C ILE A 182 -2.18 0.01 -7.26
N PRO A 183 -2.57 1.18 -6.72
CA PRO A 183 -1.76 2.39 -6.88
C PRO A 183 -0.40 2.21 -6.20
N ALA A 184 0.69 2.38 -6.94
CA ALA A 184 2.03 2.21 -6.37
C ALA A 184 2.61 3.50 -5.78
N ALA A 185 3.63 3.34 -4.93
CA ALA A 185 4.55 4.37 -4.50
C ALA A 185 6.00 3.88 -4.56
N ASP A 186 6.92 4.81 -4.77
CA ASP A 186 8.36 4.62 -4.99
C ASP A 186 9.14 4.30 -3.67
N GLY A 187 8.53 3.60 -2.71
CA GLY A 187 9.18 3.15 -1.45
C GLY A 187 9.66 4.24 -0.47
N GLY A 188 9.40 5.52 -0.76
CA GLY A 188 9.75 6.69 0.05
C GLY A 188 8.61 7.17 0.98
N ASP A 189 8.50 8.48 1.19
CA ASP A 189 7.37 9.08 1.93
C ASP A 189 6.06 8.88 1.15
N GLY A 190 4.98 8.51 1.85
CA GLY A 190 3.70 8.17 1.23
C GLY A 190 3.54 6.68 0.88
N THR A 191 4.49 5.83 1.26
CA THR A 191 4.47 4.39 0.98
C THR A 191 3.43 3.66 1.82
N LEU A 192 3.23 4.05 3.09
CA LEU A 192 2.17 3.53 3.94
C LEU A 192 0.81 3.83 3.31
N GLU A 193 0.59 5.06 2.83
CA GLU A 193 -0.64 5.45 2.16
C GLU A 193 -0.88 4.65 0.86
N ALA A 194 0.17 4.33 0.11
CA ALA A 194 0.07 3.46 -1.06
C ALA A 194 -0.29 2.01 -0.70
N PHE A 195 0.35 1.43 0.32
CA PHE A 195 -0.01 0.08 0.77
C PHE A 195 -1.42 0.03 1.36
N GLU A 196 -1.83 1.06 2.08
CA GLU A 196 -3.18 1.19 2.64
C GLU A 196 -4.28 1.23 1.57
N SER A 197 -3.97 1.72 0.38
CA SER A 197 -4.91 1.76 -0.75
C SER A 197 -4.90 0.48 -1.60
N CYS A 198 -3.86 -0.35 -1.47
CA CYS A 198 -3.75 -1.62 -2.19
C CYS A 198 -4.32 -2.82 -1.42
N ILE A 199 -4.25 -2.79 -0.09
CA ILE A 199 -4.60 -3.94 0.77
C ILE A 199 -5.27 -3.53 2.08
N LEU A 200 -5.97 -4.49 2.68
CA LEU A 200 -6.55 -4.34 4.02
C LEU A 200 -5.43 -4.37 5.07
N THR A 201 -4.99 -3.19 5.48
CA THR A 201 -4.07 -3.03 6.60
C THR A 201 -4.81 -2.63 7.88
N ARG A 202 -4.09 -2.37 8.96
CA ARG A 202 -4.55 -1.63 10.14
C ARG A 202 -3.45 -0.66 10.47
N ARG A 203 -3.78 0.63 10.49
CA ARG A 203 -2.84 1.65 10.95
C ARG A 203 -2.67 1.52 12.46
N ARG A 204 -1.42 1.64 12.89
CA ARG A 204 -1.00 1.63 14.28
C ARG A 204 -0.12 2.84 14.51
N THR A 205 -0.27 3.45 15.67
CA THR A 205 0.55 4.58 16.10
C THR A 205 1.26 4.17 17.38
N ALA A 206 2.55 4.47 17.47
CA ALA A 206 3.33 4.23 18.67
C ALA A 206 4.13 5.48 19.04
N SER A 207 4.29 5.71 20.34
CA SER A 207 5.22 6.73 20.83
C SER A 207 6.64 6.18 20.76
N VAL A 208 7.47 6.80 19.92
CA VAL A 208 8.85 6.38 19.62
C VAL A 208 9.83 7.54 19.77
N THR A 209 11.11 7.21 19.75
CA THR A 209 12.24 8.12 19.85
C THR A 209 12.59 8.66 18.46
N GLY A 210 12.41 9.96 18.26
CA GLY A 210 12.78 10.67 17.03
C GLY A 210 14.29 10.76 16.82
N PRO A 211 14.73 11.32 15.66
CA PRO A 211 16.14 11.35 15.28
C PRO A 211 17.09 11.95 16.32
N TYR A 212 16.63 12.94 17.09
CA TYR A 212 17.42 13.67 18.07
C TYR A 212 16.93 13.42 19.51
N GLY A 213 16.32 12.26 19.75
CA GLY A 213 15.95 11.79 21.09
C GLY A 213 14.57 12.25 21.58
N GLN A 214 13.90 13.16 20.87
CA GLN A 214 12.57 13.65 21.23
C GLN A 214 11.51 12.54 21.09
N LYS A 215 10.50 12.49 21.96
CA LYS A 215 9.38 11.55 21.79
C LYS A 215 8.38 12.06 20.77
N ILE A 216 8.07 11.23 19.79
CA ILE A 216 7.11 11.49 18.71
C ILE A 216 6.11 10.35 18.59
N ASN A 217 4.99 10.60 17.92
CA ASN A 217 4.09 9.55 17.50
C ASN A 217 4.42 9.19 16.05
N ALA A 218 4.68 7.92 15.79
CA ALA A 218 4.96 7.42 14.45
C ALA A 218 3.98 6.30 14.08
N ASP A 219 3.55 6.32 12.82
CA ASP A 219 2.62 5.36 12.25
C ASP A 219 3.35 4.20 11.56
N TYR A 220 2.70 3.04 11.58
CA TYR A 220 3.07 1.86 10.81
C TYR A 220 1.82 1.03 10.50
N LEU A 221 1.94 0.04 9.62
CA LEU A 221 0.82 -0.78 9.17
C LEU A 221 0.98 -2.24 9.56
N ILE A 222 -0.13 -2.87 9.93
CA ILE A 222 -0.24 -4.33 10.03
C ILE A 222 -1.19 -4.84 8.94
N ALA A 223 -0.73 -5.73 8.07
CA ALA A 223 -1.52 -6.38 7.03
C ALA A 223 -1.69 -7.87 7.31
N ASP A 224 -2.90 -8.38 7.09
CA ASP A 224 -3.29 -9.79 7.28
C ASP A 224 -2.99 -10.37 8.68
N GLY A 225 -2.69 -9.51 9.66
CA GLY A 225 -2.26 -9.89 11.01
C GLY A 225 -0.84 -10.46 11.12
N VAL A 226 -0.11 -10.60 10.01
CA VAL A 226 1.23 -11.23 9.98
C VAL A 226 2.30 -10.40 9.28
N LYS A 227 1.93 -9.45 8.42
CA LYS A 227 2.86 -8.54 7.74
C LYS A 227 2.87 -7.19 8.44
N ALA A 228 4.04 -6.58 8.59
CA ALA A 228 4.19 -5.20 9.03
C ALA A 228 4.88 -4.37 7.95
N ILE A 229 4.40 -3.16 7.72
CA ILE A 229 5.04 -2.18 6.85
C ILE A 229 5.44 -0.98 7.70
N ILE A 230 6.74 -0.69 7.71
CA ILE A 230 7.36 0.33 8.55
C ILE A 230 8.15 1.27 7.66
N GLU A 231 7.81 2.55 7.68
CA GLU A 231 8.63 3.58 7.05
C GLU A 231 9.62 4.18 8.04
N SER A 232 10.91 4.13 7.71
CA SER A 232 11.94 4.76 8.54
C SER A 232 11.71 6.27 8.68
N ALA A 233 11.14 6.93 7.67
CA ALA A 233 10.88 8.37 7.69
C ALA A 233 9.92 8.81 8.80
N LYS A 234 8.95 7.96 9.19
CA LYS A 234 7.95 8.30 10.21
C LYS A 234 8.54 8.34 11.62
N ALA A 235 9.66 7.67 11.86
CA ALA A 235 10.32 7.63 13.16
C ALA A 235 11.71 8.31 13.17
N SER A 236 12.42 8.25 12.05
CA SER A 236 13.83 8.64 11.91
C SER A 236 14.05 9.56 10.69
N GLY A 237 13.00 10.23 10.20
CA GLY A 237 13.02 11.02 8.98
C GLY A 237 13.44 12.48 9.14
N LEU A 238 13.94 13.05 8.04
CA LEU A 238 14.38 14.44 7.92
C LEU A 238 13.22 15.43 8.08
N ALA A 239 12.02 15.07 7.62
CA ALA A 239 10.82 15.90 7.75
C ALA A 239 10.40 16.14 9.21
N LEU A 240 10.78 15.24 10.13
CA LEU A 240 10.51 15.38 11.57
C LEU A 240 11.41 16.43 12.22
N CYS A 241 12.46 16.88 11.53
CA CYS A 241 13.45 17.77 12.12
C CYS A 241 12.96 19.22 12.24
N GLY A 242 11.95 19.65 11.48
CA GLY A 242 11.18 20.88 11.76
C GLY A 242 12.01 22.15 11.99
N GLY A 243 13.14 22.32 11.29
CA GLY A 243 14.04 23.47 11.44
C GLY A 243 15.09 23.36 12.56
N MET A 244 15.19 22.21 13.22
CA MET A 244 16.31 21.89 14.11
C MET A 244 17.65 21.89 13.35
N GLU A 245 18.73 22.18 14.06
CA GLU A 245 20.08 22.03 13.53
C GLU A 245 20.33 20.54 13.26
N LEU A 246 20.65 20.23 12.00
CA LEU A 246 20.84 18.86 11.56
C LEU A 246 22.27 18.43 11.83
N ASP A 247 22.45 17.42 12.67
CA ASP A 247 23.75 16.77 12.87
C ASP A 247 23.66 15.25 12.62
N PRO A 248 24.18 14.73 11.50
CA PRO A 248 24.12 13.31 11.20
C PRO A 248 25.03 12.45 12.10
N LYS A 249 25.93 13.06 12.89
CA LYS A 249 26.78 12.35 13.86
C LYS A 249 26.01 11.86 15.08
N THR A 250 24.94 12.59 15.45
CA THR A 250 24.12 12.32 16.64
C THR A 250 22.71 11.84 16.29
N ALA A 251 22.26 12.04 15.05
CA ALA A 251 20.98 11.54 14.57
C ALA A 251 20.88 10.01 14.68
N SER A 252 19.86 9.51 15.37
CA SER A 252 19.68 8.09 15.68
C SER A 252 18.48 7.45 14.98
N SER A 253 18.65 6.21 14.53
CA SER A 253 17.59 5.38 13.96
C SER A 253 16.73 4.62 14.99
N CYS A 254 16.89 4.91 16.29
CA CYS A 254 16.26 4.19 17.40
C CYS A 254 14.74 3.99 17.24
N GLY A 255 14.00 5.04 16.89
CA GLY A 255 12.55 4.97 16.73
C GLY A 255 12.09 3.97 15.66
N THR A 256 12.87 3.78 14.59
CA THR A 256 12.58 2.75 13.58
C THR A 256 12.66 1.34 14.19
N GLY A 257 13.66 1.09 15.04
CA GLY A 257 13.78 -0.17 15.77
C GLY A 257 12.66 -0.37 16.80
N GLU A 258 12.23 0.69 17.47
CA GLU A 258 11.07 0.65 18.39
C GLU A 258 9.77 0.28 17.65
N LEU A 259 9.55 0.79 16.42
CA LEU A 259 8.42 0.39 15.58
C LEU A 259 8.50 -1.08 15.17
N ILE A 260 9.68 -1.56 14.76
CA ILE A 260 9.89 -2.97 14.39
C ILE A 260 9.58 -3.88 15.57
N LEU A 261 10.12 -3.56 16.75
CA LEU A 261 9.90 -4.33 17.97
C LEU A 261 8.40 -4.38 18.30
N ARG A 262 7.73 -3.23 18.23
CA ARG A 262 6.30 -3.13 18.47
C ARG A 262 5.50 -4.01 17.51
N ALA A 263 5.79 -3.95 16.21
CA ALA A 263 5.10 -4.75 15.21
C ALA A 263 5.30 -6.26 15.43
N ALA A 264 6.52 -6.69 15.79
CA ALA A 264 6.81 -8.09 16.11
C ALA A 264 6.02 -8.60 17.32
N HIS A 265 5.89 -7.78 18.37
CA HIS A 265 5.06 -8.09 19.55
C HIS A 265 3.56 -8.11 19.25
N GLU A 266 3.10 -7.35 18.25
CA GLU A 266 1.71 -7.41 17.76
C GLU A 266 1.43 -8.64 16.87
N GLY A 267 2.44 -9.49 16.62
CA GLY A 267 2.30 -10.75 15.91
C GLY A 267 2.86 -10.75 14.50
N ALA A 268 3.44 -9.64 14.03
CA ALA A 268 4.06 -9.60 12.71
C ALA A 268 5.26 -10.58 12.63
N ARG A 269 5.37 -11.27 11.50
CA ARG A 269 6.44 -12.23 11.17
C ARG A 269 7.10 -11.93 9.84
N GLU A 270 6.49 -11.11 9.00
CA GLU A 270 7.09 -10.56 7.79
C GLU A 270 7.13 -9.04 7.94
N ILE A 271 8.32 -8.46 8.01
CA ILE A 271 8.51 -7.04 8.31
C ILE A 271 9.19 -6.38 7.11
N PHE A 272 8.44 -5.50 6.45
CA PHE A 272 8.91 -4.66 5.36
C PHE A 272 9.34 -3.33 5.94
N VAL A 273 10.61 -3.00 5.78
CA VAL A 273 11.19 -1.74 6.25
C VAL A 273 11.49 -0.88 5.03
N CYS A 274 10.67 0.14 4.81
CA CYS A 274 10.79 1.11 3.73
C CYS A 274 11.82 2.16 4.11
N LEU A 275 12.94 2.19 3.37
CA LEU A 275 14.09 3.04 3.64
C LEU A 275 14.11 4.23 2.69
N GLY A 276 13.64 5.37 3.20
CA GLY A 276 13.62 6.65 2.49
C GLY A 276 13.55 7.81 3.46
N GLY A 277 13.94 9.00 3.00
CA GLY A 277 13.75 10.26 3.74
C GLY A 277 14.39 10.34 5.14
N SER A 278 15.40 9.52 5.45
CA SER A 278 16.03 9.44 6.76
C SER A 278 16.84 10.70 7.12
N ALA A 279 16.86 11.08 8.40
CA ALA A 279 17.78 12.08 8.96
C ALA A 279 19.15 11.48 9.36
N THR A 280 19.27 10.16 9.40
CA THR A 280 20.36 9.44 10.10
C THR A 280 21.51 9.05 9.18
N ASN A 281 22.73 8.95 9.73
CA ASN A 281 23.89 8.34 9.07
C ASN A 281 24.64 7.39 10.03
N ASP A 282 23.88 6.68 10.86
CA ASP A 282 24.34 5.87 11.99
C ASP A 282 24.53 4.40 11.65
N SER A 283 24.53 4.01 10.37
CA SER A 283 24.60 2.61 9.93
C SER A 283 23.50 1.73 10.55
N GLY A 284 22.38 2.30 10.99
CA GLY A 284 21.32 1.56 11.68
C GLY A 284 21.66 1.13 13.11
N ILE A 285 22.70 1.68 13.74
CA ILE A 285 23.09 1.39 15.14
C ILE A 285 21.90 1.62 16.08
N GLY A 286 21.22 2.76 15.98
CA GLY A 286 20.08 3.07 16.85
C GLY A 286 18.96 2.03 16.74
N MET A 287 18.57 1.70 15.50
CA MET A 287 17.55 0.68 15.20
C MET A 287 17.98 -0.69 15.76
N ALA A 288 19.19 -1.14 15.48
CA ALA A 288 19.69 -2.43 15.95
C ALA A 288 19.75 -2.50 17.49
N ARG A 289 20.14 -1.41 18.16
CA ARG A 289 20.17 -1.33 19.62
C ARG A 289 18.78 -1.45 20.25
N ALA A 290 17.78 -0.79 19.66
CA ALA A 290 16.38 -0.92 20.09
C ALA A 290 15.86 -2.36 19.93
N LEU A 291 16.41 -3.12 18.97
CA LEU A 291 16.09 -4.52 18.75
C LEU A 291 16.90 -5.51 19.60
N GLY A 292 17.89 -5.02 20.36
CA GLY A 292 18.67 -5.81 21.32
C GLY A 292 20.15 -6.02 20.97
N CYS A 293 20.64 -5.47 19.85
CA CYS A 293 22.07 -5.49 19.55
C CYS A 293 22.86 -4.53 20.45
N ARG A 294 24.16 -4.78 20.60
CA ARG A 294 25.11 -3.89 21.30
C ARG A 294 26.40 -3.77 20.50
N PHE A 295 27.05 -2.62 20.60
CA PHE A 295 28.26 -2.28 19.85
C PHE A 295 29.32 -1.83 20.84
N TYR A 296 30.52 -2.41 20.75
CA TYR A 296 31.59 -2.17 21.73
C TYR A 296 32.89 -1.76 21.06
N ASP A 297 33.67 -0.91 21.72
CA ASP A 297 35.08 -0.65 21.39
C ASP A 297 36.03 -1.70 21.98
N ASP A 298 37.33 -1.50 21.82
CA ASP A 298 38.39 -2.40 22.33
C ASP A 298 38.39 -2.51 23.87
N GLU A 299 37.83 -1.52 24.58
CA GLU A 299 37.76 -1.46 26.04
C GLU A 299 36.42 -1.97 26.58
N MET A 300 35.57 -2.52 25.71
CA MET A 300 34.19 -2.96 26.03
C MET A 300 33.25 -1.83 26.46
N ASN A 301 33.55 -0.57 26.10
CA ASN A 301 32.61 0.53 26.26
C ASN A 301 31.55 0.48 25.15
N GLU A 302 30.28 0.67 25.52
CA GLU A 302 29.20 0.67 24.53
C GLU A 302 29.22 1.95 23.69
N ILE A 303 29.18 1.79 22.36
CA ILE A 303 29.06 2.88 21.39
C ILE A 303 27.62 2.98 20.92
N THR A 304 27.09 4.19 20.92
CA THR A 304 25.68 4.47 20.60
C THR A 304 25.48 5.37 19.40
N ASP A 305 26.49 6.20 19.09
CA ASP A 305 26.35 7.33 18.17
C ASP A 305 27.24 7.14 16.94
N ALA A 306 26.84 7.76 15.83
CA ALA A 306 27.56 7.66 14.55
C ALA A 306 28.95 8.32 14.62
N ALA A 307 29.12 9.32 15.49
CA ALA A 307 30.38 10.02 15.71
C ALA A 307 31.54 9.08 16.08
N ASP A 308 31.26 8.07 16.90
CA ASP A 308 32.23 7.11 17.41
C ASP A 308 32.26 5.79 16.64
N MET A 309 31.53 5.69 15.53
CA MET A 309 31.34 4.46 14.76
C MET A 309 32.66 3.81 14.29
N ALA A 310 33.70 4.61 14.05
CA ALA A 310 35.04 4.13 13.67
C ALA A 310 35.75 3.35 14.78
N ARG A 311 35.34 3.52 16.04
CA ARG A 311 35.92 2.85 17.21
C ARG A 311 35.29 1.48 17.49
N ILE A 312 34.17 1.15 16.84
CA ILE A 312 33.48 -0.13 17.06
C ILE A 312 34.38 -1.29 16.64
N LYS A 313 34.39 -2.35 17.45
CA LYS A 313 35.18 -3.57 17.24
C LYS A 313 34.33 -4.82 17.29
N THR A 314 33.29 -4.80 18.12
CA THR A 314 32.44 -5.97 18.34
C THR A 314 30.98 -5.59 18.20
N ILE A 315 30.24 -6.41 17.45
CA ILE A 315 28.78 -6.39 17.37
C ILE A 315 28.27 -7.60 18.15
N SER A 316 27.51 -7.37 19.23
CA SER A 316 26.79 -8.42 19.94
C SER A 316 25.33 -8.45 19.52
N ALA A 317 24.88 -9.60 19.05
CA ALA A 317 23.50 -9.87 18.64
C ALA A 317 22.78 -10.82 19.61
N GLU A 318 23.36 -11.11 20.77
CA GLU A 318 22.80 -12.06 21.74
C GLU A 318 21.46 -11.57 22.31
N GLY A 319 21.38 -10.27 22.59
CA GLY A 319 20.21 -9.61 23.17
C GLY A 319 19.04 -9.39 22.22
N ILE A 320 19.14 -9.77 20.94
CA ILE A 320 18.03 -9.57 19.99
C ILE A 320 16.77 -10.26 20.51
N ASP A 321 15.64 -9.55 20.47
CA ASP A 321 14.35 -10.10 20.90
C ASP A 321 14.01 -11.39 20.10
N PRO A 322 13.55 -12.48 20.75
CA PRO A 322 13.25 -13.74 20.07
C PRO A 322 12.20 -13.62 18.96
N LEU A 323 11.19 -12.74 19.10
CA LEU A 323 10.16 -12.52 18.09
C LEU A 323 10.72 -11.80 16.86
N VAL A 324 11.62 -10.83 17.10
CA VAL A 324 12.35 -10.13 16.03
C VAL A 324 13.26 -11.12 15.31
N ARG A 325 14.04 -11.93 16.03
CA ARG A 325 14.94 -12.93 15.42
C ARG A 325 14.18 -13.97 14.58
N GLY A 326 12.95 -14.30 14.95
CA GLY A 326 12.10 -15.23 14.20
C GLY A 326 11.35 -14.61 13.01
N ALA A 327 11.42 -13.29 12.80
CA ALA A 327 10.75 -12.61 11.71
C ALA A 327 11.61 -12.60 10.43
N LYS A 328 10.95 -12.55 9.28
CA LYS A 328 11.57 -12.31 7.98
C LYS A 328 11.58 -10.82 7.70
N PHE A 329 12.73 -10.30 7.30
CA PHE A 329 12.89 -8.89 6.97
C PHE A 329 13.02 -8.68 5.48
N THR A 330 12.42 -7.60 4.99
CA THR A 330 12.59 -7.11 3.62
C THR A 330 12.90 -5.63 3.68
N VAL A 331 14.04 -5.25 3.11
CA VAL A 331 14.41 -3.85 2.90
C VAL A 331 13.77 -3.39 1.60
N VAL A 332 12.95 -2.34 1.67
CA VAL A 332 12.26 -1.76 0.52
C VAL A 332 12.87 -0.40 0.21
N CYS A 333 13.56 -0.26 -0.92
CA CYS A 333 14.07 1.03 -1.41
C CYS A 333 14.43 1.02 -2.90
N ASP A 334 14.33 2.18 -3.53
CA ASP A 334 14.64 2.34 -4.96
C ASP A 334 16.10 2.72 -5.26
N VAL A 335 16.89 2.96 -4.21
CA VAL A 335 18.32 3.26 -4.35
C VAL A 335 19.16 1.99 -4.29
N THR A 336 20.12 1.86 -5.20
CA THR A 336 21.08 0.75 -5.28
C THR A 336 22.45 1.11 -4.70
N ASN A 337 22.58 2.30 -4.10
CA ASN A 337 23.83 2.80 -3.54
C ASN A 337 24.44 1.79 -2.54
N PRO A 338 25.75 1.49 -2.65
CA PRO A 338 26.45 0.67 -1.67
C PRO A 338 26.56 1.38 -0.33
N LEU A 339 27.09 0.70 0.69
CA LEU A 339 27.27 1.28 2.01
C LEU A 339 28.28 2.44 2.01
N THR A 340 29.43 2.26 1.33
CA THR A 340 30.61 3.14 1.40
C THR A 340 31.12 3.57 0.02
N GLY A 341 32.07 4.51 -0.01
CA GLY A 341 32.72 5.03 -1.21
C GLY A 341 31.97 6.23 -1.80
N ASN A 342 32.46 6.78 -2.91
CA ASN A 342 31.92 8.02 -3.51
C ASN A 342 30.42 7.95 -3.85
N ASN A 343 29.92 6.75 -4.16
CA ASN A 343 28.50 6.49 -4.41
C ASN A 343 27.77 5.92 -3.19
N GLY A 344 28.41 5.89 -2.02
CA GLY A 344 27.91 5.32 -0.79
C GLY A 344 27.01 6.26 0.01
N ALA A 345 26.50 5.76 1.14
CA ALA A 345 25.50 6.44 1.95
C ALA A 345 25.93 7.84 2.39
N THR A 346 27.16 7.95 2.93
CA THR A 346 27.68 9.18 3.54
C THR A 346 27.87 10.28 2.50
N TYR A 347 28.60 10.02 1.42
CA TYR A 347 28.90 11.06 0.44
C TYR A 347 27.69 11.50 -0.40
N ILE A 348 26.78 10.57 -0.73
CA ILE A 348 25.61 10.90 -1.55
C ILE A 348 24.51 11.59 -0.72
N PHE A 349 24.23 11.09 0.48
CA PHE A 349 23.06 11.54 1.26
C PHE A 349 23.42 12.30 2.54
N GLY A 350 24.68 12.32 2.97
CA GLY A 350 25.13 13.08 4.13
C GLY A 350 24.95 14.61 3.99
N PRO A 351 25.25 15.24 2.84
CA PRO A 351 25.15 16.70 2.71
C PRO A 351 23.74 17.25 2.99
N GLN A 352 22.70 16.59 2.47
CA GLN A 352 21.30 16.98 2.73
C GLN A 352 20.85 16.75 4.18
N LYS A 353 21.62 15.99 4.97
CA LYS A 353 21.40 15.74 6.40
C LYS A 353 22.23 16.66 7.29
N GLY A 354 22.91 17.66 6.74
CA GLY A 354 23.70 18.64 7.49
C GLY A 354 25.18 18.31 7.67
N ALA A 355 25.72 17.26 7.02
CA ALA A 355 27.14 16.94 7.13
C ALA A 355 28.04 17.99 6.44
N SER A 356 28.99 18.55 7.19
CA SER A 356 30.12 19.30 6.62
C SER A 356 31.13 18.38 5.92
N ALA A 357 32.10 18.93 5.20
CA ALA A 357 33.16 18.12 4.57
C ALA A 357 33.95 17.27 5.59
N GLU A 358 34.23 17.83 6.78
CA GLU A 358 34.90 17.12 7.87
C GLU A 358 34.01 16.01 8.44
N ASP A 359 32.71 16.26 8.58
CA ASP A 359 31.75 15.23 9.02
C ASP A 359 31.65 14.08 8.02
N LEU A 360 31.68 14.38 6.71
CA LEU A 360 31.64 13.35 5.68
C LEU A 360 32.84 12.42 5.77
N GLU A 361 34.05 12.96 5.96
CA GLU A 361 35.25 12.15 6.15
C GLU A 361 35.13 11.29 7.42
N LEU A 362 34.76 11.88 8.56
CA LEU A 362 34.59 11.17 9.82
C LEU A 362 33.58 10.01 9.70
N LEU A 363 32.38 10.32 9.20
CA LEU A 363 31.29 9.36 9.06
C LEU A 363 31.62 8.26 8.05
N GLU A 364 32.32 8.58 6.97
CA GLU A 364 32.76 7.59 5.99
C GLU A 364 33.77 6.62 6.59
N HIS A 365 34.76 7.10 7.36
CA HIS A 365 35.70 6.21 8.06
C HIS A 365 34.96 5.27 9.03
N GLY A 366 33.97 5.78 9.75
CA GLY A 366 33.10 4.96 10.58
C GLY A 366 32.30 3.94 9.76
N MET A 367 31.75 4.35 8.63
CA MET A 367 30.93 3.48 7.77
C MET A 367 31.77 2.36 7.15
N GLN A 368 33.02 2.63 6.78
CA GLN A 368 33.98 1.63 6.32
C GLN A 368 34.35 0.62 7.40
N ASN A 369 34.49 1.08 8.65
CA ASN A 369 34.69 0.18 9.79
C ASN A 369 33.46 -0.72 10.00
N MET A 370 32.27 -0.13 10.06
CA MET A 370 31.02 -0.89 10.18
C MET A 370 30.83 -1.87 9.03
N GLY A 371 31.12 -1.47 7.80
CA GLY A 371 31.02 -2.36 6.65
C GLY A 371 31.86 -3.63 6.81
N LYS A 372 33.12 -3.49 7.23
CA LYS A 372 33.99 -4.65 7.52
C LYS A 372 33.41 -5.55 8.60
N LEU A 373 32.85 -4.96 9.66
CA LEU A 373 32.24 -5.71 10.77
C LEU A 373 30.96 -6.42 10.34
N LEU A 374 30.11 -5.78 9.53
CA LEU A 374 28.86 -6.37 9.03
C LEU A 374 29.12 -7.48 8.00
N ASP A 375 30.11 -7.31 7.13
CA ASP A 375 30.56 -8.36 6.21
C ASP A 375 31.10 -9.58 6.98
N ALA A 376 31.92 -9.33 8.02
CA ALA A 376 32.42 -10.39 8.89
C ALA A 376 31.29 -11.08 9.69
N PHE A 377 30.34 -10.31 10.21
CA PHE A 377 29.20 -10.81 10.98
C PHE A 377 28.30 -11.74 10.14
N SER A 378 28.02 -11.34 8.89
CA SER A 378 27.12 -12.08 8.00
C SER A 378 27.83 -13.16 7.18
N GLY A 379 29.16 -13.13 7.11
CA GLY A 379 29.96 -14.05 6.29
C GLY A 379 29.87 -13.81 4.78
N ARG A 380 29.33 -12.66 4.35
CA ARG A 380 29.18 -12.26 2.93
C ARG A 380 29.33 -10.75 2.78
N SER A 381 29.54 -10.26 1.57
CA SER A 381 29.77 -8.82 1.33
C SER A 381 28.47 -8.04 1.18
N VAL A 382 27.80 -7.78 2.31
CA VAL A 382 26.55 -6.99 2.36
C VAL A 382 26.77 -5.54 1.96
N CYS A 383 27.98 -5.02 2.13
CA CYS A 383 28.29 -3.61 1.85
C CYS A 383 28.10 -3.20 0.40
N LEU A 384 28.16 -4.18 -0.51
CA LEU A 384 28.04 -4.00 -1.96
C LEU A 384 26.66 -4.37 -2.50
N GLU A 385 25.75 -4.84 -1.64
CA GLU A 385 24.41 -5.22 -2.05
C GLU A 385 23.55 -4.00 -2.33
N ASN A 386 22.59 -4.17 -3.25
CA ASN A 386 21.62 -3.12 -3.56
C ASN A 386 20.88 -2.70 -2.30
N GLY A 387 20.80 -1.39 -2.06
CA GLY A 387 20.13 -0.83 -0.89
C GLY A 387 20.95 -0.87 0.40
N ALA A 388 22.20 -1.35 0.38
CA ALA A 388 23.06 -1.37 1.57
C ALA A 388 23.26 0.03 2.17
N GLY A 389 23.43 1.05 1.34
CA GLY A 389 23.57 2.45 1.76
C GLY A 389 22.27 3.17 2.10
N ALA A 390 21.11 2.53 1.89
CA ALA A 390 19.81 3.17 2.10
C ALA A 390 19.63 3.57 3.58
N ALA A 391 18.95 4.71 3.78
CA ALA A 391 18.70 5.32 5.08
C ALA A 391 19.96 5.46 5.98
N GLY A 392 21.10 5.83 5.39
CA GLY A 392 22.35 6.04 6.14
C GLY A 392 23.02 4.75 6.60
N GLY A 393 22.89 3.67 5.82
CA GLY A 393 23.49 2.36 6.12
C GLY A 393 22.59 1.40 6.91
N MET A 394 21.35 1.80 7.21
CA MET A 394 20.37 0.93 7.88
C MET A 394 20.08 -0.33 7.05
N GLY A 395 20.09 -0.23 5.72
CA GLY A 395 19.92 -1.37 4.82
C GLY A 395 20.97 -2.46 5.06
N ALA A 396 22.25 -2.09 5.12
CA ALA A 396 23.34 -3.04 5.40
C ALA A 396 23.18 -3.73 6.76
N MET A 397 22.78 -2.98 7.80
CA MET A 397 22.52 -3.54 9.13
C MET A 397 21.38 -4.58 9.12
N LEU A 398 20.26 -4.26 8.45
CA LEU A 398 19.15 -5.19 8.28
C LEU A 398 19.58 -6.46 7.51
N MET A 399 20.36 -6.31 6.45
CA MET A 399 20.83 -7.43 5.62
C MET A 399 21.85 -8.31 6.35
N ALA A 400 22.74 -7.73 7.15
CA ALA A 400 23.79 -8.45 7.85
C ALA A 400 23.29 -9.16 9.11
N VAL A 401 22.57 -8.42 9.96
CA VAL A 401 22.20 -8.90 11.31
C VAL A 401 20.86 -9.63 11.29
N PHE A 402 19.92 -9.15 10.48
CA PHE A 402 18.55 -9.68 10.43
C PHE A 402 18.27 -10.48 9.15
N SER A 403 19.31 -10.76 8.33
CA SER A 403 19.22 -11.50 7.07
C SER A 403 18.13 -10.96 6.14
N ALA A 404 17.92 -9.64 6.16
CA ALA A 404 16.92 -9.01 5.31
C ALA A 404 17.28 -9.18 3.84
N ILE A 405 16.25 -9.35 3.00
CA ILE A 405 16.41 -9.33 1.54
C ILE A 405 16.10 -7.94 1.00
N TYR A 406 16.79 -7.56 -0.07
CA TYR A 406 16.49 -6.34 -0.81
C TYR A 406 15.28 -6.54 -1.74
N MET A 407 14.43 -5.52 -1.84
CA MET A 407 13.34 -5.42 -2.79
C MET A 407 13.19 -3.96 -3.24
N SER A 408 12.93 -3.71 -4.52
CA SER A 408 12.57 -2.35 -4.97
C SER A 408 11.18 -1.98 -4.45
N GLY A 409 10.86 -0.68 -4.43
CA GLY A 409 9.53 -0.19 -4.06
C GLY A 409 8.43 -0.80 -4.92
N ALA A 410 8.67 -0.87 -6.23
CA ALA A 410 7.78 -1.50 -7.20
C ALA A 410 7.49 -2.97 -6.86
N GLU A 411 8.53 -3.79 -6.68
CA GLU A 411 8.39 -5.21 -6.34
C GLU A 411 7.69 -5.41 -4.98
N ALA A 412 7.95 -4.54 -4.00
CA ALA A 412 7.29 -4.58 -2.71
C ALA A 412 5.78 -4.31 -2.83
N VAL A 413 5.38 -3.33 -3.64
CA VAL A 413 3.96 -3.07 -3.96
C VAL A 413 3.30 -4.30 -4.58
N LEU A 414 3.93 -4.91 -5.59
CA LEU A 414 3.37 -6.09 -6.26
C LEU A 414 3.29 -7.31 -5.33
N SER A 415 4.33 -7.55 -4.53
CA SER A 415 4.40 -8.65 -3.57
C SER A 415 3.36 -8.52 -2.46
N ILE A 416 3.33 -7.38 -1.76
CA ILE A 416 2.42 -7.13 -0.64
C ILE A 416 0.96 -7.07 -1.11
N SER A 417 0.71 -6.54 -2.32
CA SER A 417 -0.64 -6.54 -2.90
C SER A 417 -1.09 -7.89 -3.44
N GLU A 418 -0.28 -8.94 -3.35
CA GLU A 418 -0.55 -10.26 -3.93
C GLU A 418 -0.88 -10.17 -5.42
N PHE A 419 -0.17 -9.29 -6.15
CA PHE A 419 -0.42 -9.01 -7.56
C PHE A 419 -0.43 -10.29 -8.41
N ASP A 420 0.54 -11.18 -8.20
CA ASP A 420 0.60 -12.47 -8.91
C ASP A 420 -0.63 -13.35 -8.70
N ARG A 421 -1.26 -13.29 -7.52
CA ARG A 421 -2.50 -14.02 -7.27
C ARG A 421 -3.67 -13.39 -8.02
N LYS A 422 -3.71 -12.05 -8.06
CA LYS A 422 -4.74 -11.27 -8.77
C LYS A 422 -4.63 -11.45 -10.29
N LEU A 423 -3.43 -11.59 -10.84
CA LEU A 423 -3.19 -11.85 -12.26
C LEU A 423 -3.87 -13.11 -12.81
N ARG A 424 -4.02 -14.17 -11.99
CA ARG A 424 -4.60 -15.45 -12.43
C ARG A 424 -6.02 -15.34 -12.99
N ASN A 425 -6.74 -14.31 -12.56
CA ASN A 425 -8.11 -14.02 -12.97
C ASN A 425 -8.18 -12.65 -13.66
N CYS A 426 -7.10 -12.19 -14.29
CA CYS A 426 -7.05 -10.87 -14.90
C CYS A 426 -7.17 -10.99 -16.42
N SER A 427 -8.06 -10.19 -17.02
CA SER A 427 -8.21 -10.11 -18.48
C SER A 427 -7.11 -9.25 -19.10
N ILE A 428 -6.77 -8.15 -18.43
CA ILE A 428 -5.72 -7.21 -18.84
C ILE A 428 -5.29 -6.35 -17.65
N VAL A 429 -4.00 -6.04 -17.57
CA VAL A 429 -3.47 -5.07 -16.59
C VAL A 429 -3.26 -3.73 -17.28
N VAL A 430 -3.66 -2.64 -16.63
CA VAL A 430 -3.30 -1.27 -17.01
C VAL A 430 -2.28 -0.74 -16.02
N THR A 431 -1.11 -0.35 -16.51
CA THR A 431 -0.09 0.37 -15.74
C THR A 431 0.23 1.71 -16.40
N GLY A 432 1.07 2.51 -15.77
CA GLY A 432 1.39 3.83 -16.29
C GLY A 432 2.27 4.65 -15.37
N GLU A 433 2.92 5.65 -15.96
CA GLU A 433 3.73 6.65 -15.25
C GLU A 433 3.80 7.95 -16.05
N GLY A 434 4.37 9.00 -15.44
CA GLY A 434 4.43 10.33 -16.05
C GLY A 434 5.21 10.38 -17.37
N MET A 435 6.30 9.62 -17.48
CA MET A 435 7.10 9.52 -18.69
C MET A 435 7.58 8.09 -18.85
N ILE A 436 7.32 7.50 -20.02
CA ILE A 436 7.90 6.20 -20.39
C ILE A 436 9.20 6.46 -21.14
N ASP A 437 10.29 5.85 -20.71
CA ASP A 437 11.62 5.92 -21.33
C ASP A 437 12.35 4.57 -21.21
N ALA A 438 13.61 4.50 -21.65
CA ALA A 438 14.42 3.27 -21.56
C ALA A 438 14.57 2.73 -20.12
N THR A 439 14.48 3.59 -19.10
CA THR A 439 14.62 3.22 -17.68
C THR A 439 13.30 2.74 -17.07
N SER A 440 12.16 2.90 -17.76
CA SER A 440 10.85 2.37 -17.35
C SER A 440 10.81 0.86 -17.18
N LEU A 441 11.70 0.13 -17.85
CA LEU A 441 11.84 -1.31 -17.72
C LEU A 441 12.81 -1.72 -16.59
N ASP A 442 13.63 -0.81 -16.08
CA ASP A 442 14.71 -1.14 -15.16
C ASP A 442 14.32 -0.78 -13.72
N GLY A 443 13.80 -1.77 -12.98
CA GLY A 443 13.48 -1.65 -11.55
C GLY A 443 12.28 -0.76 -11.21
N LYS A 444 11.64 -0.12 -12.20
CA LYS A 444 10.43 0.70 -12.04
C LYS A 444 9.14 -0.13 -12.13
N LEU A 445 8.04 0.46 -11.65
CA LEU A 445 6.73 -0.20 -11.59
C LEU A 445 6.27 -0.73 -12.95
N VAL A 446 6.38 0.06 -14.02
CA VAL A 446 5.91 -0.35 -15.34
C VAL A 446 6.62 -1.62 -15.80
N GLY A 447 7.95 -1.67 -15.69
CA GLY A 447 8.75 -2.86 -15.97
C GLY A 447 8.35 -4.07 -15.12
N ALA A 448 8.25 -3.88 -13.80
CA ALA A 448 7.86 -4.95 -12.87
C ALA A 448 6.47 -5.52 -13.19
N VAL A 449 5.48 -4.65 -13.44
CA VAL A 449 4.12 -5.07 -13.82
C VAL A 449 4.13 -5.88 -15.13
N ILE A 450 4.87 -5.42 -16.14
CA ILE A 450 5.00 -6.13 -17.42
C ILE A 450 5.61 -7.51 -17.21
N GLU A 451 6.70 -7.61 -16.46
CA GLU A 451 7.39 -8.87 -16.21
C GLU A 451 6.52 -9.89 -15.47
N HIS A 452 5.77 -9.44 -14.46
CA HIS A 452 4.84 -10.30 -13.72
C HIS A 452 3.66 -10.75 -14.59
N ALA A 453 3.09 -9.86 -15.40
CA ALA A 453 1.99 -10.17 -16.30
C ALA A 453 2.40 -11.14 -17.42
N GLU A 454 3.57 -10.94 -18.04
CA GLU A 454 4.12 -11.81 -19.08
C GLU A 454 4.33 -13.25 -18.58
N LYS A 455 4.84 -13.44 -17.35
CA LYS A 455 5.01 -14.77 -16.74
C LYS A 455 3.69 -15.55 -16.65
N GLN A 456 2.55 -14.86 -16.61
CA GLN A 456 1.22 -15.46 -16.54
C GLN A 456 0.42 -15.33 -17.84
N ASN A 457 1.04 -14.84 -18.92
CA ASN A 457 0.40 -14.57 -20.21
C ASN A 457 -0.81 -13.61 -20.11
N VAL A 458 -0.76 -12.65 -19.19
CA VAL A 458 -1.78 -11.60 -19.05
C VAL A 458 -1.34 -10.39 -19.88
N PRO A 459 -2.17 -9.86 -20.79
CA PRO A 459 -1.82 -8.70 -21.59
C PRO A 459 -1.69 -7.44 -20.72
N VAL A 460 -0.82 -6.52 -21.14
CA VAL A 460 -0.59 -5.24 -20.47
C VAL A 460 -0.89 -4.08 -21.39
N ALA A 461 -1.61 -3.09 -20.88
CA ALA A 461 -1.79 -1.80 -21.52
C ALA A 461 -1.14 -0.69 -20.70
N ILE A 462 -0.62 0.32 -21.37
CA ILE A 462 0.11 1.42 -20.74
C ILE A 462 -0.61 2.74 -21.02
N ILE A 463 -0.79 3.55 -19.97
CA ILE A 463 -1.11 4.97 -20.09
C ILE A 463 0.08 5.79 -19.59
N ALA A 464 0.52 6.77 -20.37
CA ALA A 464 1.70 7.56 -20.03
C ALA A 464 1.45 9.06 -20.21
N GLY A 465 2.09 9.89 -19.38
CA GLY A 465 1.99 11.35 -19.53
C GLY A 465 2.66 11.83 -20.82
N CYS A 466 3.86 11.33 -21.10
CA CYS A 466 4.63 11.67 -22.29
C CYS A 466 5.61 10.56 -22.68
N LYS A 467 6.15 10.69 -23.90
CA LYS A 467 7.14 9.78 -24.48
C LYS A 467 8.56 10.32 -24.28
N GLY A 468 9.40 9.54 -23.63
CA GLY A 468 10.83 9.79 -23.47
C GLY A 468 11.69 9.01 -24.47
N GLU A 469 13.01 9.18 -24.35
CA GLU A 469 13.98 8.47 -25.19
C GLU A 469 13.95 6.96 -24.89
N GLY A 470 13.93 6.13 -25.93
CA GLY A 470 13.92 4.66 -25.79
C GLY A 470 12.57 4.04 -25.41
N ALA A 471 11.50 4.83 -25.29
CA ALA A 471 10.14 4.36 -24.99
C ALA A 471 9.64 3.23 -25.91
N GLY A 472 10.12 3.19 -27.16
CA GLY A 472 9.75 2.14 -28.12
C GLY A 472 10.14 0.72 -27.70
N SER A 473 11.06 0.55 -26.74
CA SER A 473 11.35 -0.76 -26.14
C SER A 473 10.25 -1.22 -25.18
N VAL A 474 9.65 -0.28 -24.43
CA VAL A 474 8.56 -0.51 -23.49
C VAL A 474 7.25 -0.73 -24.26
N GLU A 475 6.97 0.11 -25.26
CA GLU A 475 5.76 0.04 -26.10
C GLU A 475 5.55 -1.34 -26.72
N LYS A 476 6.65 -2.01 -27.12
CA LYS A 476 6.60 -3.34 -27.75
C LYS A 476 6.17 -4.47 -26.80
N ARG A 477 6.26 -4.26 -25.49
CA ARG A 477 5.85 -5.23 -24.46
C ARG A 477 4.41 -5.03 -23.99
N ALA A 478 3.73 -4.00 -24.47
CA ALA A 478 2.33 -3.74 -24.18
C ALA A 478 1.47 -3.98 -25.42
N VAL A 479 0.23 -4.42 -25.23
CA VAL A 479 -0.74 -4.54 -26.33
C VAL A 479 -1.21 -3.16 -26.81
N PHE A 480 -1.28 -2.20 -25.89
CA PHE A 480 -1.63 -0.80 -26.18
C PHE A 480 -0.77 0.14 -25.35
N THR A 481 -0.37 1.27 -25.93
CA THR A 481 0.21 2.40 -25.20
C THR A 481 -0.50 3.67 -25.64
N VAL A 482 -1.04 4.43 -24.69
CA VAL A 482 -1.73 5.70 -24.94
C VAL A 482 -1.06 6.82 -24.16
N TYR A 483 -0.78 7.94 -24.85
CA TYR A 483 -0.19 9.11 -24.24
C TYR A 483 -1.23 10.21 -23.95
N ALA A 484 -1.06 10.91 -22.82
CA ALA A 484 -1.91 12.00 -22.36
C ALA A 484 -1.45 13.36 -22.92
N GLU A 485 -1.51 13.51 -24.25
CA GLU A 485 -0.97 14.69 -24.97
C GLU A 485 -2.03 15.78 -25.26
N ASN A 486 -3.32 15.42 -25.32
CA ASN A 486 -4.39 16.30 -25.82
C ASN A 486 -5.22 16.91 -24.69
N GLY A 487 -5.21 18.24 -24.51
CA GLY A 487 -6.06 18.95 -23.54
C GLY A 487 -5.44 20.20 -22.92
N ASN A 488 -6.27 20.99 -22.23
CA ASN A 488 -5.89 22.29 -21.68
C ASN A 488 -5.16 22.19 -20.32
N ASP A 489 -5.40 21.12 -19.54
CA ASP A 489 -4.73 20.84 -18.28
C ASP A 489 -4.40 19.34 -18.13
N HIS A 490 -3.64 18.98 -17.10
CA HIS A 490 -3.15 17.61 -16.90
C HIS A 490 -4.27 16.59 -16.62
N TYR A 491 -5.36 17.00 -15.96
CA TYR A 491 -6.48 16.11 -15.67
C TYR A 491 -7.31 15.82 -16.92
N ALA A 492 -7.62 16.86 -17.71
CA ALA A 492 -8.35 16.70 -18.97
C ALA A 492 -7.57 15.82 -19.96
N ARG A 493 -6.25 16.00 -20.05
CA ARG A 493 -5.37 15.15 -20.86
C ARG A 493 -5.41 13.69 -20.45
N PHE A 494 -5.40 13.44 -19.15
CA PHE A 494 -5.46 12.09 -18.62
C PHE A 494 -6.81 11.43 -18.85
N ASP A 495 -7.92 12.16 -18.65
CA ASP A 495 -9.27 11.63 -18.87
C ASP A 495 -9.48 11.22 -20.34
N ASP A 496 -9.05 12.07 -21.28
CA ASP A 496 -9.10 11.78 -22.72
C ASP A 496 -8.24 10.55 -23.10
N ALA A 497 -7.03 10.43 -22.53
CA ALA A 497 -6.21 9.24 -22.69
C ALA A 497 -6.85 7.98 -22.07
N ALA A 498 -7.47 8.09 -20.90
CA ALA A 498 -8.17 7.01 -20.24
C ALA A 498 -9.40 6.54 -21.03
N GLU A 499 -10.17 7.44 -21.64
CA GLU A 499 -11.29 7.10 -22.51
C GLU A 499 -10.80 6.35 -23.77
N ARG A 500 -9.77 6.85 -24.45
CA ARG A 500 -9.16 6.17 -25.60
C ARG A 500 -8.62 4.79 -25.24
N LEU A 501 -7.90 4.69 -24.14
CA LEU A 501 -7.34 3.42 -23.68
C LEU A 501 -8.45 2.42 -23.38
N THR A 502 -9.50 2.86 -22.67
CA THR A 502 -10.65 2.02 -22.36
C THR A 502 -11.38 1.56 -23.62
N GLU A 503 -11.47 2.41 -24.65
CA GLU A 503 -12.02 2.02 -25.94
C GLU A 503 -11.22 0.89 -26.60
N LEU A 504 -9.89 1.00 -26.61
CA LEU A 504 -9.02 -0.06 -27.14
C LEU A 504 -9.18 -1.36 -26.36
N ILE A 505 -9.24 -1.29 -25.03
CA ILE A 505 -9.45 -2.45 -24.16
C ILE A 505 -10.82 -3.10 -24.44
N ALA A 506 -11.88 -2.31 -24.55
CA ALA A 506 -13.22 -2.82 -24.82
C ALA A 506 -13.36 -3.48 -26.20
N ASN A 507 -12.55 -3.09 -27.18
CA ASN A 507 -12.51 -3.75 -28.49
C ASN A 507 -11.62 -5.01 -28.50
N TYR A 508 -10.73 -5.14 -27.52
CA TYR A 508 -9.80 -6.26 -27.39
C TYR A 508 -10.40 -7.44 -26.62
N LEU A 509 -11.16 -7.14 -25.55
CA LEU A 509 -11.94 -8.12 -24.76
C LEU A 509 -13.21 -8.55 -25.52
#